data_AF-A0A852RCN8-F1
#
_entry.id   AF-A0A852RCN8-F1
#
_cell.length_a   1.000
_cell.length_b   1.000
_cell.length_c   1.000
_cell.angle_alpha   90.00
_cell.angle_beta   90.00
_cell.angle_gamma   90.00
#
_symmetry.space_group_name_H-M   'P 1'
#
loop_
_entity.id
_entity.type
_entity.pdbx_description
1 polymer ?
#
loop_
_entity_poly.entity_id
_entity_poly.type
_entity_poly.pdbx_seq_one_letter_code
_entity_poly.pdbx_strand_id
1 'polypeptide(L)'
;MKILAAMSGGVDSAVAAARAVDAGHEVVGVHLALSRMPGTLRTGSRGCCTIEDAMDARRVANLLDIPFYVWDFSERFKADVVDDFVAEYAAGRTPNPCMRCNEKIKFAALLDKAIALGFDAVATGHYATLIAGADGPELHRASAWAKDQSYVLGVLTGAQLEKCYFPLGDTPSKALIREEAADRGIQIAQKPDSHDICFIPDGDTRGWLSEHLNREPGEILDESGTVVGTHDGAHGYTIGQRRGLQLGAPAADGNPRYVLSIRPVSNQVVVGPKEMLDISRIAGGRFTWAGDPGLDLTETFDCDVQIRAHADPVPARARVVPIAEDERTEHHRADATHEVVVDINLEQTEPLSGVAPGQTAVLYRGTRVLGQFTVDRAVSARQHATA
;
A
#
# COMPACT_ATOMS: atom_id res chain seq x y z
N MET A 1 -24.22 -6.23 -16.66
CA MET A 1 -23.83 -5.07 -15.84
C MET A 1 -23.25 -4.01 -16.75
N LYS A 2 -23.41 -2.75 -16.37
CA LYS A 2 -22.70 -1.61 -16.92
C LYS A 2 -21.42 -1.38 -16.11
N ILE A 3 -20.27 -1.59 -16.75
CA ILE A 3 -18.97 -1.60 -16.08
C ILE A 3 -18.12 -0.42 -16.55
N LEU A 4 -17.56 0.30 -15.59
CA LEU A 4 -16.52 1.29 -15.85
C LEU A 4 -15.15 0.63 -15.73
N ALA A 5 -14.43 0.43 -16.84
CA ALA A 5 -13.09 -0.13 -16.84
C ALA A 5 -12.04 0.96 -16.61
N ALA A 6 -11.33 0.90 -15.48
CA ALA A 6 -10.21 1.78 -15.17
C ALA A 6 -8.95 1.34 -15.94
N MET A 7 -8.61 2.07 -17.00
CA MET A 7 -7.56 1.74 -17.95
C MET A 7 -6.33 2.61 -17.71
N SER A 8 -5.27 2.04 -17.13
CA SER A 8 -4.06 2.76 -16.77
C SER A 8 -3.11 3.02 -17.94
N GLY A 9 -3.39 2.48 -19.12
CA GLY A 9 -2.46 2.43 -20.27
C GLY A 9 -1.47 1.26 -20.20
N GLY A 10 -1.62 0.38 -19.21
CA GLY A 10 -0.87 -0.87 -19.07
C GLY A 10 -1.65 -2.10 -19.55
N VAL A 11 -0.92 -3.17 -19.85
CA VAL A 11 -1.46 -4.43 -20.40
C VAL A 11 -2.53 -5.05 -19.51
N ASP A 12 -2.33 -5.05 -18.19
CA ASP A 12 -3.25 -5.69 -17.25
C ASP A 12 -4.65 -5.04 -17.33
N SER A 13 -4.72 -3.71 -17.27
CA SER A 13 -5.98 -2.98 -17.38
C SER A 13 -6.66 -3.12 -18.74
N ALA A 14 -5.88 -3.31 -19.81
CA ALA A 14 -6.40 -3.52 -21.16
C ALA A 14 -7.04 -4.90 -21.30
N VAL A 15 -6.37 -5.94 -20.81
CA VAL A 15 -6.91 -7.31 -20.79
C VAL A 15 -8.11 -7.40 -19.84
N ALA A 16 -8.09 -6.71 -18.71
CA ALA A 16 -9.25 -6.66 -17.81
C ALA A 16 -10.48 -6.05 -18.49
N ALA A 17 -10.32 -4.96 -19.24
CA ALA A 17 -11.41 -4.39 -20.03
C ALA A 17 -11.89 -5.35 -21.12
N ALA A 18 -10.97 -6.01 -21.83
CA ALA A 18 -11.30 -6.98 -22.88
C ALA A 18 -12.11 -8.16 -22.34
N ARG A 19 -11.68 -8.75 -21.21
CA ARG A 19 -12.42 -9.84 -20.54
C ARG A 19 -13.80 -9.41 -20.04
N ALA A 20 -13.95 -8.16 -19.62
CA ALA A 20 -15.27 -7.62 -19.25
C ALA A 20 -16.21 -7.52 -20.47
N VAL A 21 -15.68 -7.13 -21.63
CA VAL A 21 -16.44 -7.12 -22.90
C VAL A 21 -16.84 -8.54 -23.30
N ASP A 22 -15.89 -9.49 -23.27
CA ASP A 22 -16.15 -10.90 -23.63
C ASP A 22 -17.19 -11.57 -22.72
N ALA A 23 -17.25 -11.16 -21.45
CA ALA A 23 -18.27 -11.60 -20.49
C ALA A 23 -19.67 -11.00 -20.79
N GLY A 24 -19.81 -10.20 -21.85
CA GLY A 24 -21.08 -9.63 -22.29
C GLY A 24 -21.54 -8.41 -21.48
N HIS A 25 -20.62 -7.69 -20.83
CA HIS A 25 -20.94 -6.48 -20.10
C HIS A 25 -20.97 -5.23 -21.00
N GLU A 26 -21.76 -4.22 -20.63
CA GLU A 26 -21.69 -2.91 -21.26
C GLU A 26 -20.49 -2.17 -20.65
N VAL A 27 -19.37 -2.14 -21.37
CA VAL A 27 -18.11 -1.58 -20.85
C VAL A 27 -17.89 -0.16 -21.35
N VAL A 28 -17.52 0.74 -20.44
CA VAL A 28 -16.98 2.07 -20.76
C VAL A 28 -15.59 2.18 -20.17
N GLY A 29 -14.61 2.55 -20.99
CA GLY A 29 -13.25 2.79 -20.54
C GLY A 29 -13.08 4.17 -19.92
N VAL A 30 -12.26 4.26 -18.87
CA VAL A 30 -11.82 5.54 -18.30
C VAL A 30 -10.34 5.51 -17.97
N HIS A 31 -9.65 6.60 -18.30
CA HIS A 31 -8.30 6.86 -17.81
C HIS A 31 -8.32 7.99 -16.79
N LEU A 32 -7.57 7.83 -15.70
CA LEU A 32 -7.45 8.86 -14.67
C LEU A 32 -6.21 9.71 -14.92
N ALA A 33 -6.40 10.99 -15.20
CA ALA A 33 -5.30 11.95 -15.20
C ALA A 33 -5.00 12.35 -13.74
N LEU A 34 -3.88 11.86 -13.19
CA LEU A 34 -3.49 12.07 -11.79
C LEU A 34 -2.38 13.11 -11.62
N SER A 35 -1.72 13.55 -12.71
CA SER A 35 -0.68 14.57 -12.66
C SER A 35 -1.04 15.76 -13.55
N ARG A 36 -0.96 16.97 -12.97
CA ARG A 36 -1.08 18.25 -13.68
C ARG A 36 0.26 18.83 -14.13
N MET A 37 1.39 18.19 -13.80
CA MET A 37 2.71 18.80 -13.99
C MET A 37 2.97 19.16 -15.46
N PRO A 38 2.94 20.45 -15.83
CA PRO A 38 3.22 20.89 -17.19
C PRO A 38 4.71 20.70 -17.49
N GLY A 39 5.05 20.24 -18.69
CA GLY A 39 6.43 20.32 -19.20
C GLY A 39 7.31 19.08 -19.07
N THR A 40 6.80 17.95 -18.58
CA THR A 40 7.50 16.66 -18.76
C THR A 40 6.84 15.89 -19.90
N LEU A 41 7.40 16.03 -21.11
CA LEU A 41 7.38 14.92 -22.06
C LEU A 41 8.10 13.78 -21.35
N ARG A 42 7.34 12.94 -20.63
CA ARG A 42 7.87 11.82 -19.86
C ARG A 42 8.34 10.76 -20.86
N THR A 43 9.60 10.80 -21.24
CA THR A 43 10.23 9.74 -22.00
C THR A 43 10.56 8.58 -21.05
N GLY A 44 9.65 7.60 -20.96
CA GLY A 44 9.91 6.35 -20.24
C GLY A 44 8.69 5.75 -19.56
N SER A 45 8.66 4.42 -19.47
CA SER A 45 7.59 3.57 -18.93
C SER A 45 7.43 3.60 -17.39
N ARG A 46 7.90 4.65 -16.72
CA ARG A 46 7.95 4.74 -15.25
C ARG A 46 6.83 5.63 -14.70
N GLY A 47 5.66 5.03 -14.53
CA GLY A 47 4.47 5.62 -13.92
C GLY A 47 3.22 5.35 -14.74
N CYS A 48 2.09 5.12 -14.09
CA CYS A 48 0.78 5.19 -14.73
C CYS A 48 0.30 6.65 -14.67
N CYS A 49 -0.45 7.10 -15.67
CA CYS A 49 -1.09 8.43 -15.76
C CYS A 49 -0.28 9.51 -16.50
N THR A 50 0.39 9.13 -17.58
CA THR A 50 0.96 10.06 -18.58
C THR A 50 0.01 10.29 -19.75
N ILE A 51 0.29 11.30 -20.60
CA ILE A 51 -0.44 11.50 -21.86
C ILE A 51 -0.29 10.26 -22.76
N GLU A 52 0.89 9.65 -22.79
CA GLU A 52 1.16 8.43 -23.55
C GLU A 52 0.29 7.26 -23.07
N ASP A 53 0.14 7.10 -21.74
CA ASP A 53 -0.74 6.08 -21.16
C ASP A 53 -2.21 6.31 -21.51
N ALA A 54 -2.67 7.56 -21.51
CA ALA A 54 -4.03 7.91 -21.89
C ALA A 54 -4.28 7.58 -23.38
N MET A 55 -3.28 7.82 -24.25
CA MET A 55 -3.35 7.46 -25.66
C MET A 55 -3.33 5.94 -25.86
N ASP A 56 -2.52 5.21 -25.13
CA ASP A 56 -2.49 3.74 -25.14
C ASP A 56 -3.84 3.16 -24.72
N ALA A 57 -4.41 3.66 -23.62
CA ALA A 57 -5.72 3.25 -23.15
C ALA A 57 -6.83 3.57 -24.18
N ARG A 58 -6.76 4.74 -24.84
CA ARG A 58 -7.67 5.11 -25.94
C ARG A 58 -7.56 4.14 -27.12
N ARG A 59 -6.35 3.75 -27.53
CA ARG A 59 -6.14 2.80 -28.64
C ARG A 59 -6.77 1.44 -28.33
N VAL A 60 -6.58 0.96 -27.10
CA VAL A 60 -7.23 -0.28 -26.64
C VAL A 60 -8.74 -0.14 -26.64
N ALA A 61 -9.29 0.97 -26.12
CA ALA A 61 -10.72 1.19 -26.12
C ALA A 61 -11.32 1.19 -27.54
N ASN A 62 -10.64 1.81 -28.51
CA ASN A 62 -11.06 1.78 -29.91
C ASN A 62 -11.01 0.36 -30.50
N LEU A 63 -9.98 -0.42 -30.15
CA LEU A 63 -9.85 -1.82 -30.58
C LEU A 63 -10.97 -2.70 -30.03
N LEU A 64 -11.40 -2.44 -28.78
CA LEU A 64 -12.50 -3.14 -28.12
C LEU A 64 -13.89 -2.60 -28.50
N ASP A 65 -13.96 -1.54 -29.32
CA ASP A 65 -15.18 -0.81 -29.69
C ASP A 65 -16.00 -0.34 -28.47
N ILE A 66 -15.31 0.21 -27.45
CA ILE A 66 -15.95 0.73 -26.23
C ILE A 66 -15.81 2.27 -26.12
N PRO A 67 -16.82 2.97 -25.56
CA PRO A 67 -16.68 4.40 -25.24
C PRO A 67 -15.52 4.63 -24.27
N PHE A 68 -14.82 5.76 -24.42
CA PHE A 68 -13.68 6.08 -23.57
C PHE A 68 -13.60 7.55 -23.17
N TYR A 69 -13.32 7.78 -21.89
CA TYR A 69 -13.20 9.10 -21.29
C TYR A 69 -11.88 9.25 -20.54
N VAL A 70 -11.44 10.51 -20.39
CA VAL A 70 -10.35 10.87 -19.49
C VAL A 70 -10.94 11.73 -18.39
N TRP A 71 -10.74 11.35 -17.14
CA TRP A 71 -11.20 12.11 -15.98
C TRP A 71 -10.01 12.70 -15.23
N ASP A 72 -10.06 14.00 -14.98
CA ASP A 72 -9.08 14.68 -14.15
C ASP A 72 -9.38 14.40 -12.66
N PHE A 73 -8.42 13.76 -11.99
CA PHE A 73 -8.41 13.55 -10.54
C PHE A 73 -7.12 14.10 -9.91
N SER A 74 -6.36 14.92 -10.64
CA SER A 74 -5.05 15.42 -10.22
C SER A 74 -5.06 16.26 -8.94
N GLU A 75 -6.07 17.11 -8.75
CA GLU A 75 -6.22 17.88 -7.50
C GLU A 75 -6.43 16.96 -6.31
N ARG A 76 -7.33 15.98 -6.46
CA ARG A 76 -7.63 15.01 -5.41
C ARG A 76 -6.46 14.08 -5.15
N PHE A 77 -5.74 13.66 -6.19
CA PHE A 77 -4.52 12.87 -6.07
C PHE A 77 -3.42 13.63 -5.34
N LYS A 78 -3.21 14.91 -5.68
CA LYS A 78 -2.26 15.76 -4.96
C LYS A 78 -2.64 15.83 -3.48
N ALA A 79 -3.87 16.21 -3.16
CA ALA A 79 -4.31 16.39 -1.77
C ALA A 79 -4.32 15.08 -0.97
N ASP A 80 -4.93 14.02 -1.50
CA ASP A 80 -5.23 12.79 -0.75
C ASP A 80 -4.09 11.76 -0.79
N VAL A 81 -3.10 11.91 -1.69
CA VAL A 81 -1.99 10.95 -1.85
C VAL A 81 -0.64 11.62 -1.71
N VAL A 82 -0.36 12.69 -2.46
CA VAL A 82 0.98 13.32 -2.46
C VAL A 82 1.20 14.13 -1.19
N ASP A 83 0.25 14.99 -0.84
CA ASP A 83 0.35 15.84 0.34
C ASP A 83 0.24 15.00 1.63
N ASP A 84 -0.59 13.95 1.65
CA ASP A 84 -0.62 12.92 2.72
C ASP A 84 0.76 12.24 2.86
N PHE A 85 1.35 11.80 1.75
CA PHE A 85 2.68 11.19 1.76
C PHE A 85 3.74 12.12 2.37
N VAL A 86 3.78 13.39 1.95
CA VAL A 86 4.69 14.40 2.51
C VAL A 86 4.41 14.63 4.00
N ALA A 87 3.16 14.75 4.41
CA ALA A 87 2.76 14.99 5.80
C ALA A 87 3.11 13.80 6.71
N GLU A 88 2.93 12.56 6.24
CA GLU A 88 3.29 11.35 6.98
C GLU A 88 4.82 11.27 7.19
N TYR A 89 5.62 11.58 6.16
CA TYR A 89 7.08 11.66 6.30
C TYR A 89 7.50 12.81 7.23
N ALA A 90 6.86 13.97 7.13
CA ALA A 90 7.08 15.09 8.06
C ALA A 90 6.80 14.69 9.52
N ALA A 91 5.86 13.77 9.72
CA ALA A 91 5.52 13.21 11.01
C ALA A 91 6.25 11.88 11.33
N GLY A 92 7.34 11.57 10.61
CA GLY A 92 8.26 10.47 10.96
C GLY A 92 7.76 9.08 10.64
N ARG A 93 6.66 8.99 9.88
CA ARG A 93 6.02 7.75 9.48
C ARG A 93 6.50 7.33 8.09
N THR A 94 6.35 6.05 7.78
CA THR A 94 6.66 5.49 6.45
C THR A 94 5.37 5.04 5.76
N PRO A 95 4.66 5.95 5.06
CA PRO A 95 3.39 5.65 4.43
C PRO A 95 3.55 4.76 3.18
N ASN A 96 2.46 4.08 2.79
CA ASN A 96 2.37 3.43 1.49
C ASN A 96 1.42 4.23 0.56
N PRO A 97 1.94 5.01 -0.41
CA PRO A 97 1.11 5.85 -1.27
C PRO A 97 0.21 5.05 -2.21
N CYS A 98 0.56 3.80 -2.54
CA CYS A 98 -0.29 2.92 -3.35
C CYS A 98 -1.54 2.48 -2.58
N MET A 99 -1.42 2.21 -1.28
CA MET A 99 -2.57 1.94 -0.40
C MET A 99 -3.52 3.14 -0.38
N ARG A 100 -2.96 4.34 -0.16
CA ARG A 100 -3.73 5.59 -0.12
C ARG A 100 -4.40 5.90 -1.46
N CYS A 101 -3.72 5.67 -2.59
CA CYS A 101 -4.29 5.85 -3.91
C CYS A 101 -5.46 4.88 -4.18
N ASN A 102 -5.33 3.60 -3.80
CA ASN A 102 -6.45 2.66 -3.92
C ASN A 102 -7.62 3.11 -3.03
N GLU A 103 -7.36 3.41 -1.76
CA GLU A 103 -8.38 3.86 -0.80
C GLU A 103 -9.10 5.13 -1.28
N LYS A 104 -8.37 6.21 -1.55
CA LYS A 104 -8.93 7.56 -1.75
C LYS A 104 -9.28 7.86 -3.20
N ILE A 105 -8.53 7.32 -4.16
CA ILE A 105 -8.67 7.69 -5.57
C ILE A 105 -9.43 6.62 -6.34
N LYS A 106 -8.94 5.39 -6.39
CA LYS A 106 -9.56 4.35 -7.23
C LYS A 106 -10.89 3.84 -6.69
N PHE A 107 -11.05 3.73 -5.37
CA PHE A 107 -12.22 3.07 -4.79
C PHE A 107 -13.10 3.95 -3.90
N ALA A 108 -12.63 5.12 -3.46
CA ALA A 108 -13.54 6.18 -3.02
C ALA A 108 -13.92 7.06 -4.22
N ALA A 109 -12.98 7.85 -4.75
CA ALA A 109 -13.32 8.88 -5.73
C ALA A 109 -13.87 8.36 -7.08
N LEU A 110 -13.19 7.38 -7.69
CA LEU A 110 -13.59 6.81 -8.98
C LEU A 110 -14.86 5.96 -8.83
N LEU A 111 -14.90 5.07 -7.82
CA LEU A 111 -16.06 4.19 -7.60
C LEU A 111 -17.33 5.01 -7.29
N ASP A 112 -17.27 5.96 -6.36
CA ASP A 112 -18.42 6.80 -6.01
C ASP A 112 -18.95 7.55 -7.24
N LYS A 113 -18.03 8.10 -8.05
CA LYS A 113 -18.40 8.79 -9.30
C LYS A 113 -19.00 7.83 -10.33
N ALA A 114 -18.48 6.60 -10.44
CA ALA A 114 -19.02 5.60 -11.34
C ALA A 114 -20.46 5.22 -10.94
N ILE A 115 -20.71 4.93 -9.66
CA ILE A 115 -22.04 4.60 -9.17
C ILE A 115 -23.01 5.77 -9.38
N ALA A 116 -22.59 7.00 -9.08
CA ALA A 116 -23.41 8.20 -9.31
C ALA A 116 -23.78 8.42 -10.79
N LEU A 117 -22.95 7.94 -11.72
CA LEU A 117 -23.21 7.99 -13.17
C LEU A 117 -24.00 6.77 -13.70
N GLY A 118 -24.44 5.87 -12.81
CA GLY A 118 -25.26 4.72 -13.15
C GLY A 118 -24.47 3.50 -13.65
N PHE A 119 -23.18 3.40 -13.31
CA PHE A 119 -22.43 2.15 -13.47
C PHE A 119 -22.74 1.18 -12.32
N ASP A 120 -22.76 -0.11 -12.62
CA ASP A 120 -22.99 -1.17 -11.63
C ASP A 120 -21.71 -1.54 -10.88
N ALA A 121 -20.55 -1.46 -11.56
CA ALA A 121 -19.26 -1.84 -11.02
C ALA A 121 -18.08 -1.14 -11.73
N VAL A 122 -16.91 -1.15 -11.08
CA VAL A 122 -15.63 -0.72 -11.64
C VAL A 122 -14.74 -1.93 -11.87
N ALA A 123 -14.29 -2.11 -13.11
CA ALA A 123 -13.29 -3.11 -13.48
C ALA A 123 -11.88 -2.52 -13.38
N THR A 124 -10.95 -3.28 -12.79
CA THR A 124 -9.54 -2.90 -12.73
C THR A 124 -8.65 -4.08 -13.09
N GLY A 125 -7.43 -3.79 -13.57
CA GLY A 125 -6.42 -4.82 -13.85
C GLY A 125 -5.69 -5.34 -12.62
N HIS A 126 -6.32 -5.34 -11.43
CA HIS A 126 -5.68 -5.90 -10.25
C HIS A 126 -5.78 -7.43 -10.24
N TYR A 127 -4.70 -8.08 -9.81
CA TYR A 127 -4.65 -9.52 -9.59
C TYR A 127 -5.14 -9.80 -8.17
N ALA A 128 -6.44 -10.04 -8.05
CA ALA A 128 -7.11 -10.52 -6.85
C ALA A 128 -8.42 -11.19 -7.26
N THR A 129 -8.98 -12.02 -6.39
CA THR A 129 -10.20 -12.78 -6.67
C THR A 129 -11.32 -12.30 -5.76
N LEU A 130 -12.53 -12.14 -6.30
CA LEU A 130 -13.74 -11.97 -5.50
C LEU A 130 -14.49 -13.31 -5.48
N ILE A 131 -14.78 -13.81 -4.29
CA ILE A 131 -15.57 -15.04 -4.09
C ILE A 131 -16.89 -14.64 -3.42
N ALA A 132 -18.01 -15.19 -3.87
CA ALA A 132 -19.29 -14.95 -3.20
C ALA A 132 -19.28 -15.61 -1.80
N GLY A 133 -19.39 -14.81 -0.75
CA GLY A 133 -19.58 -15.25 0.63
C GLY A 133 -21.03 -15.13 1.08
N ALA A 134 -21.29 -15.52 2.33
CA ALA A 134 -22.64 -15.46 2.92
C ALA A 134 -23.16 -14.03 3.07
N ASP A 135 -22.27 -13.10 3.44
CA ASP A 135 -22.60 -11.71 3.78
C ASP A 135 -22.12 -10.71 2.71
N GLY A 136 -21.85 -11.20 1.49
CA GLY A 136 -21.33 -10.41 0.38
C GLY A 136 -20.03 -10.98 -0.19
N PRO A 137 -19.41 -10.28 -1.16
CA PRO A 137 -18.18 -10.75 -1.78
C PRO A 137 -16.99 -10.68 -0.81
N GLU A 138 -16.22 -11.75 -0.79
CA GLU A 138 -14.97 -11.89 -0.06
C GLU A 138 -13.80 -11.56 -1.00
N LEU A 139 -12.84 -10.77 -0.51
CA LEU A 139 -11.59 -10.50 -1.24
C LEU A 139 -10.58 -11.62 -0.95
N HIS A 140 -10.06 -12.24 -2.01
CA HIS A 140 -9.05 -13.28 -1.93
C HIS A 140 -7.80 -12.94 -2.73
N ARG A 141 -6.70 -13.59 -2.35
CA ARG A 141 -5.46 -13.61 -3.12
C ARG A 141 -5.71 -14.07 -4.56
N ALA A 142 -4.87 -13.57 -5.47
CA ALA A 142 -4.77 -14.13 -6.82
C ALA A 142 -4.26 -15.58 -6.78
N SER A 143 -4.49 -16.31 -7.87
CA SER A 143 -3.96 -17.67 -8.07
C SER A 143 -2.42 -17.71 -8.15
N ALA A 144 -1.81 -16.60 -8.58
CA ALA A 144 -0.37 -16.45 -8.73
C ALA A 144 0.24 -15.55 -7.66
N TRP A 145 1.00 -16.15 -6.72
CA TRP A 145 1.66 -15.44 -5.61
C TRP A 145 2.47 -14.21 -6.06
N ALA A 146 3.31 -14.37 -7.08
CA ALA A 146 4.22 -13.33 -7.55
C ALA A 146 3.53 -12.07 -8.09
N LYS A 147 2.23 -12.14 -8.40
CA LYS A 147 1.45 -11.02 -8.91
C LYS A 147 0.30 -10.63 -7.98
N ASP A 148 0.10 -11.33 -6.87
CA ASP A 148 -0.99 -11.04 -5.95
C ASP A 148 -0.98 -9.57 -5.50
N GLN A 149 -2.11 -8.92 -5.67
CA GLN A 149 -2.34 -7.53 -5.31
C GLN A 149 -3.42 -7.38 -4.24
N SER A 150 -3.86 -8.50 -3.63
CA SER A 150 -4.82 -8.47 -2.53
C SER A 150 -4.35 -7.61 -1.35
N TYR A 151 -3.04 -7.56 -1.08
CA TYR A 151 -2.44 -6.67 -0.08
C TYR A 151 -2.82 -5.20 -0.33
N VAL A 152 -2.68 -4.71 -1.57
CA VAL A 152 -2.98 -3.30 -1.86
C VAL A 152 -4.47 -2.97 -1.92
N LEU A 153 -5.29 -4.02 -1.95
CA LEU A 153 -6.75 -3.95 -1.94
C LEU A 153 -7.34 -4.23 -0.55
N GLY A 154 -6.53 -4.58 0.46
CA GLY A 154 -7.02 -4.83 1.82
C GLY A 154 -7.63 -3.59 2.50
N VAL A 155 -7.44 -2.40 1.91
CA VAL A 155 -8.11 -1.15 2.33
C VAL A 155 -9.61 -1.12 2.01
N LEU A 156 -10.08 -1.96 1.09
CA LEU A 156 -11.46 -1.93 0.61
C LEU A 156 -12.45 -2.40 1.68
N THR A 157 -13.62 -1.80 1.67
CA THR A 157 -14.77 -2.21 2.49
C THR A 157 -15.66 -3.20 1.74
N GLY A 158 -16.48 -3.97 2.46
CA GLY A 158 -17.46 -4.88 1.85
C GLY A 158 -18.35 -4.20 0.79
N ALA A 159 -18.87 -3.01 1.12
CA ALA A 159 -19.68 -2.22 0.19
C ALA A 159 -18.93 -1.80 -1.08
N GLN A 160 -17.61 -1.54 -0.99
CA GLN A 160 -16.79 -1.26 -2.16
C GLN A 160 -16.55 -2.53 -2.98
N LEU A 161 -16.30 -3.67 -2.33
CA LEU A 161 -16.07 -4.96 -2.99
C LEU A 161 -17.28 -5.41 -3.83
N GLU A 162 -18.51 -5.14 -3.38
CA GLU A 162 -19.75 -5.39 -4.15
C GLU A 162 -19.80 -4.68 -5.51
N LYS A 163 -19.04 -3.59 -5.65
CA LYS A 163 -18.99 -2.76 -6.84
C LYS A 163 -17.67 -2.90 -7.59
N CYS A 164 -16.88 -3.93 -7.28
CA CYS A 164 -15.60 -4.21 -7.93
C CYS A 164 -15.71 -5.40 -8.90
N TYR A 165 -14.89 -5.35 -9.96
CA TYR A 165 -14.71 -6.47 -10.89
C TYR A 165 -13.21 -6.68 -11.16
N PHE A 166 -12.68 -7.85 -10.77
CA PHE A 166 -11.25 -8.20 -10.89
C PHE A 166 -11.07 -9.42 -11.80
N PRO A 167 -11.07 -9.25 -13.13
CA PRO A 167 -11.11 -10.36 -14.09
C PRO A 167 -9.76 -11.07 -14.29
N LEU A 168 -8.70 -10.71 -13.55
CA LEU A 168 -7.36 -11.27 -13.71
C LEU A 168 -6.93 -12.18 -12.55
N GLY A 169 -7.74 -12.29 -11.50
CA GLY A 169 -7.36 -13.00 -10.26
C GLY A 169 -7.01 -14.47 -10.45
N ASP A 170 -7.61 -15.13 -11.45
CA ASP A 170 -7.38 -16.53 -11.77
C ASP A 170 -6.17 -16.77 -12.68
N THR A 171 -5.56 -15.72 -13.24
CA THR A 171 -4.57 -15.89 -14.30
C THR A 171 -3.21 -16.32 -13.73
N PRO A 172 -2.68 -17.50 -14.12
CA PRO A 172 -1.50 -18.10 -13.48
C PRO A 172 -0.19 -17.33 -13.64
N SER A 173 -0.07 -16.49 -14.67
CA SER A 173 1.15 -15.72 -14.88
C SER A 173 0.90 -14.49 -15.74
N LYS A 174 1.79 -13.52 -15.61
CA LYS A 174 1.80 -12.35 -16.47
C LYS A 174 2.14 -12.69 -17.93
N ALA A 175 2.89 -13.76 -18.19
CA ALA A 175 3.18 -14.19 -19.55
C ALA A 175 1.90 -14.49 -20.33
N LEU A 176 0.95 -15.15 -19.69
CA LEU A 176 -0.36 -15.45 -20.28
C LEU A 176 -1.18 -14.18 -20.55
N ILE A 177 -1.12 -13.18 -19.66
CA ILE A 177 -1.75 -11.87 -19.91
C ILE A 177 -1.15 -11.16 -21.12
N ARG A 178 0.16 -11.27 -21.32
CA ARG A 178 0.83 -10.68 -22.49
C ARG A 178 0.53 -11.42 -23.78
N GLU A 179 0.45 -12.75 -23.72
CA GLU A 179 0.03 -13.61 -24.84
C GLU A 179 -1.40 -13.28 -25.25
N GLU A 180 -2.34 -13.26 -24.29
CA GLU A 180 -3.73 -12.87 -24.53
C GLU A 180 -3.84 -11.45 -25.12
N ALA A 181 -3.04 -10.50 -24.63
CA ALA A 181 -2.98 -9.17 -25.21
C ALA A 181 -2.47 -9.19 -26.66
N ALA A 182 -1.42 -9.95 -26.96
CA ALA A 182 -0.87 -10.07 -28.30
C ALA A 182 -1.87 -10.70 -29.28
N ASP A 183 -2.57 -11.76 -28.87
CA ASP A 183 -3.60 -12.45 -29.66
C ASP A 183 -4.78 -11.53 -30.00
N ARG A 184 -5.10 -10.61 -29.10
CA ARG A 184 -6.13 -9.57 -29.30
C ARG A 184 -5.64 -8.40 -30.15
N GLY A 185 -4.36 -8.34 -30.51
CA GLY A 185 -3.75 -7.21 -31.22
C GLY A 185 -3.47 -5.99 -30.34
N ILE A 186 -3.46 -6.15 -29.01
CA ILE A 186 -3.16 -5.08 -28.05
C ILE A 186 -1.65 -4.79 -28.08
N GLN A 187 -1.28 -3.67 -28.70
CA GLN A 187 0.11 -3.25 -28.95
C GLN A 187 0.96 -3.06 -27.68
N ILE A 188 0.33 -2.78 -26.53
CA ILE A 188 1.03 -2.54 -25.25
C ILE A 188 1.46 -3.82 -24.51
N ALA A 189 1.30 -5.00 -25.12
CA ALA A 189 1.66 -6.28 -24.50
C ALA A 189 3.11 -6.33 -23.98
N GLN A 190 4.05 -5.67 -24.67
CA GLN A 190 5.47 -5.67 -24.30
C GLN A 190 5.88 -4.52 -23.37
N LYS A 191 4.96 -3.64 -22.99
CA LYS A 191 5.27 -2.52 -22.10
C LYS A 191 5.75 -3.08 -20.73
N PRO A 192 6.87 -2.56 -20.18
CA PRO A 192 7.29 -2.88 -18.83
C PRO A 192 6.21 -2.53 -17.81
N ASP A 193 6.21 -3.23 -16.68
CA ASP A 193 5.35 -2.86 -15.55
C ASP A 193 5.76 -1.50 -14.98
N SER A 194 4.76 -0.76 -14.50
CA SER A 194 5.02 0.36 -13.61
C SER A 194 5.47 -0.20 -12.27
N HIS A 195 6.76 -0.05 -11.99
CA HIS A 195 7.35 -0.30 -10.67
C HIS A 195 7.65 1.04 -10.00
N ASP A 196 7.71 1.04 -8.67
CA ASP A 196 7.95 2.21 -7.80
C ASP A 196 6.78 3.20 -7.66
N ILE A 197 6.99 4.26 -6.86
CA ILE A 197 5.97 5.26 -6.53
C ILE A 197 5.67 6.09 -7.78
N CYS A 198 4.40 6.10 -8.23
CA CYS A 198 4.02 6.67 -9.53
C CYS A 198 4.35 8.17 -9.74
N PHE A 199 4.52 8.94 -8.67
CA PHE A 199 4.90 10.36 -8.73
C PHE A 199 6.40 10.61 -8.48
N ILE A 200 7.19 9.55 -8.26
CA ILE A 200 8.66 9.58 -8.07
C ILE A 200 9.30 8.70 -9.15
N PRO A 201 9.42 9.19 -10.40
CA PRO A 201 9.72 8.37 -11.57
C PRO A 201 11.16 7.82 -11.63
N ASP A 202 12.09 8.44 -10.91
CA ASP A 202 13.49 8.01 -10.78
C ASP A 202 13.70 7.03 -9.62
N GLY A 203 12.70 6.85 -8.77
CA GLY A 203 12.76 6.03 -7.56
C GLY A 203 13.52 6.69 -6.40
N ASP A 204 14.04 7.92 -6.57
CA ASP A 204 14.78 8.61 -5.52
C ASP A 204 13.83 9.30 -4.54
N THR A 205 13.22 8.50 -3.67
CA THR A 205 12.29 8.99 -2.64
C THR A 205 12.97 10.03 -1.73
N ARG A 206 14.27 9.86 -1.42
CA ARG A 206 15.01 10.80 -0.56
C ARG A 206 15.22 12.14 -1.26
N GLY A 207 15.64 12.11 -2.52
CA GLY A 207 15.79 13.30 -3.35
C GLY A 207 14.47 14.04 -3.50
N TRP A 208 13.41 13.32 -3.84
CA TRP A 208 12.06 13.88 -3.99
C TRP A 208 11.52 14.50 -2.70
N LEU A 209 11.69 13.84 -1.55
CA LEU A 209 11.29 14.39 -0.25
C LEU A 209 12.11 15.64 0.12
N SER A 210 13.37 15.73 -0.29
CA SER A 210 14.22 16.89 -0.03
C SER A 210 13.76 18.16 -0.77
N GLU A 211 12.96 18.02 -1.82
CA GLU A 211 12.33 19.14 -2.53
C GLU A 211 11.05 19.63 -1.85
N HIS A 212 10.44 18.80 -0.99
CA HIS A 212 9.14 19.05 -0.36
C HIS A 212 9.23 19.32 1.15
N LEU A 213 10.30 18.86 1.80
CA LEU A 213 10.53 18.99 3.23
C LEU A 213 11.83 19.74 3.49
N ASN A 214 11.82 20.63 4.48
CA ASN A 214 13.02 21.33 4.92
C ASN A 214 14.00 20.35 5.55
N ARG A 215 15.28 20.52 5.24
CA ARG A 215 16.38 19.74 5.80
C ARG A 215 17.00 20.49 6.95
N GLU A 216 16.67 20.07 8.17
CA GLU A 216 17.26 20.63 9.38
C GLU A 216 18.22 19.63 10.02
N PRO A 217 19.48 20.03 10.31
CA PRO A 217 20.40 19.18 11.02
C PRO A 217 19.86 18.77 12.40
N GLY A 218 20.05 17.51 12.75
CA GLY A 218 19.56 16.93 13.99
C GLY A 218 20.54 15.94 14.60
N GLU A 219 20.22 15.46 15.80
CA GLU A 219 21.07 14.54 16.56
C GLU A 219 20.73 13.08 16.25
N ILE A 220 21.75 12.24 16.14
CA ILE A 220 21.60 10.79 16.16
C ILE A 220 21.88 10.31 17.58
N LEU A 221 20.89 9.72 18.23
CA LEU A 221 20.97 9.18 19.58
C LEU A 221 21.08 7.65 19.56
N ASP A 222 21.67 7.07 20.59
CA ASP A 222 21.56 5.64 20.86
C ASP A 222 20.41 5.30 21.82
N GLU A 223 20.23 4.01 22.13
CA GLU A 223 19.17 3.54 23.01
C GLU A 223 19.23 4.10 24.43
N SER A 224 20.40 4.56 24.88
CA SER A 224 20.59 5.22 26.18
C SER A 224 20.29 6.71 26.14
N GLY A 225 20.03 7.27 24.95
CA GLY A 225 19.88 8.71 24.74
C GLY A 225 21.21 9.44 24.53
N THR A 226 22.32 8.73 24.35
CA THR A 226 23.63 9.35 24.11
C THR A 226 23.74 9.79 22.66
N VAL A 227 24.18 11.03 22.42
CA VAL A 227 24.45 11.55 21.07
C VAL A 227 25.68 10.84 20.49
N VAL A 228 25.50 10.19 19.34
CA VAL A 228 26.53 9.40 18.64
C VAL A 228 26.84 9.91 17.25
N GLY A 229 26.14 10.94 16.80
CA GLY A 229 26.36 11.59 15.52
C GLY A 229 25.32 12.67 15.25
N THR A 230 25.35 13.20 14.04
CA THR A 230 24.37 14.16 13.54
C THR A 230 23.89 13.73 12.16
N HIS A 231 22.74 14.24 11.75
CA HIS A 231 22.17 14.01 10.43
C HIS A 231 21.71 15.32 9.78
N ASP A 232 21.36 15.28 8.50
CA ASP A 232 21.00 16.43 7.66
C ASP A 232 19.48 16.49 7.35
N GLY A 233 18.66 16.05 8.31
CA GLY A 233 17.20 15.93 8.20
C GLY A 233 16.68 14.53 8.55
N ALA A 234 15.79 14.43 9.54
CA ALA A 234 15.29 13.16 10.06
C ALA A 234 14.44 12.37 9.03
N HIS A 235 13.73 13.08 8.15
CA HIS A 235 12.86 12.49 7.12
C HIS A 235 13.60 11.69 6.04
N GLY A 236 14.92 11.85 5.93
CA GLY A 236 15.76 11.08 5.01
C GLY A 236 16.12 9.68 5.50
N TYR A 237 15.70 9.32 6.72
CA TYR A 237 15.98 8.02 7.32
C TYR A 237 14.78 7.10 7.25
N THR A 238 15.03 5.79 7.31
CA THR A 238 13.99 4.76 7.40
C THR A 238 14.33 3.78 8.50
N ILE A 239 13.33 3.31 9.25
CA ILE A 239 13.53 2.29 10.28
C ILE A 239 14.16 1.03 9.64
N GLY A 240 15.19 0.49 10.29
CA GLY A 240 16.03 -0.59 9.79
C GLY A 240 17.17 -0.16 8.86
N GLN A 241 17.33 1.14 8.55
CA GLN A 241 18.45 1.63 7.76
C GLN A 241 19.78 1.47 8.50
N ARG A 242 20.75 0.85 7.83
CA ARG A 242 22.16 0.75 8.29
C ARG A 242 23.09 1.73 7.59
N ARG A 243 22.96 1.86 6.27
CA ARG A 243 23.88 2.65 5.43
C ARG A 243 23.53 4.13 5.52
N GLY A 244 24.53 5.01 5.39
CA GLY A 244 24.30 6.47 5.37
C GLY A 244 24.12 7.13 6.73
N LEU A 245 24.31 6.41 7.84
CA LEU A 245 24.29 6.98 9.19
C LEU A 245 25.58 7.75 9.54
N GLN A 246 26.69 7.48 8.83
CA GLN A 246 28.00 8.16 9.00
C GLN A 246 28.43 8.37 10.47
N LEU A 247 28.17 7.38 11.33
CA LEU A 247 28.49 7.46 12.75
C LEU A 247 30.02 7.44 12.92
N GLY A 248 30.56 8.52 13.50
CA GLY A 248 32.01 8.73 13.67
C GLY A 248 32.66 7.82 14.73
N ALA A 249 31.85 7.10 15.51
CA ALA A 249 32.30 6.14 16.51
C ALA A 249 31.61 4.77 16.28
N PRO A 250 32.36 3.65 16.27
CA PRO A 250 31.77 2.33 16.38
C PRO A 250 30.96 2.21 17.68
N ALA A 251 29.95 1.35 17.69
CA ALA A 251 29.31 0.96 18.94
C ALA A 251 30.36 0.34 19.90
N ALA A 252 30.12 0.40 21.21
CA ALA A 252 31.06 -0.12 22.21
C ALA A 252 31.38 -1.62 22.03
N ASP A 253 30.46 -2.37 21.41
CA ASP A 253 30.58 -3.78 21.05
C ASP A 253 31.14 -4.03 19.63
N GLY A 254 31.44 -2.98 18.87
CA GLY A 254 31.93 -3.04 17.50
C GLY A 254 30.87 -3.37 16.44
N ASN A 255 29.61 -3.57 16.82
CA ASN A 255 28.54 -3.96 15.90
C ASN A 255 27.96 -2.78 15.12
N PRO A 256 27.41 -3.02 13.90
CA PRO A 256 26.73 -1.98 13.15
C PRO A 256 25.43 -1.57 13.84
N ARG A 257 25.13 -0.27 13.80
CA ARG A 257 23.87 0.29 14.29
C ARG A 257 22.86 0.46 13.15
N TYR A 258 21.59 0.38 13.51
CA TYR A 258 20.43 0.50 12.63
C TYR A 258 19.48 1.55 13.19
N VAL A 259 18.78 2.28 12.33
CA VAL A 259 17.72 3.22 12.75
C VAL A 259 16.58 2.44 13.41
N LEU A 260 16.33 2.68 14.70
CA LEU A 260 15.26 2.05 15.47
C LEU A 260 13.98 2.89 15.45
N SER A 261 14.10 4.21 15.55
CA SER A 261 12.96 5.13 15.52
C SER A 261 13.38 6.50 14.99
N ILE A 262 12.42 7.23 14.42
CA ILE A 262 12.59 8.60 13.94
C ILE A 262 11.65 9.47 14.79
N ARG A 263 12.19 10.53 15.39
CA ARG A 263 11.45 11.47 16.25
C ARG A 263 11.46 12.85 15.59
N PRO A 264 10.48 13.17 14.74
CA PRO A 264 10.48 14.42 13.98
C PRO A 264 10.33 15.65 14.85
N VAL A 265 9.50 15.56 15.90
CA VAL A 265 9.21 16.69 16.80
C VAL A 265 10.48 17.18 17.50
N SER A 266 11.36 16.27 17.92
CA SER A 266 12.67 16.59 18.50
C SER A 266 13.81 16.62 17.49
N ASN A 267 13.51 16.39 16.19
CA ASN A 267 14.48 16.21 15.10
C ASN A 267 15.63 15.25 15.47
N GLN A 268 15.28 14.06 15.96
CA GLN A 268 16.22 13.04 16.40
C GLN A 268 16.04 11.73 15.65
N VAL A 269 17.14 11.06 15.37
CA VAL A 269 17.16 9.67 14.86
C VAL A 269 17.73 8.79 15.96
N VAL A 270 17.01 7.76 16.37
CA VAL A 270 17.50 6.79 17.36
C VAL A 270 18.05 5.58 16.63
N VAL A 271 19.26 5.17 16.99
CA VAL A 271 19.93 4.00 16.43
C VAL A 271 20.26 2.99 17.53
N GLY A 272 20.43 1.73 17.15
CA GLY A 272 20.83 0.69 18.08
C GLY A 272 21.09 -0.63 17.38
N PRO A 273 21.19 -1.73 18.14
CA PRO A 273 21.53 -3.04 17.61
C PRO A 273 20.38 -3.63 16.77
N LYS A 274 20.71 -4.52 15.83
CA LYS A 274 19.74 -5.07 14.85
C LYS A 274 18.56 -5.76 15.54
N GLU A 275 18.84 -6.44 16.64
CA GLU A 275 17.87 -7.27 17.36
C GLU A 275 16.77 -6.43 18.06
N MET A 276 16.95 -5.11 18.19
CA MET A 276 15.88 -4.22 18.63
C MET A 276 14.85 -3.93 17.54
N LEU A 277 15.14 -4.27 16.28
CA LEU A 277 14.18 -4.20 15.18
C LEU A 277 13.24 -5.40 15.13
N ASP A 278 13.50 -6.43 15.93
CA ASP A 278 12.65 -7.61 16.03
C ASP A 278 11.37 -7.23 16.78
N ILE A 279 10.25 -7.33 16.08
CA ILE A 279 8.92 -6.94 16.55
C ILE A 279 8.08 -8.19 16.80
N SER A 280 7.50 -8.26 17.99
CA SER A 280 6.61 -9.35 18.41
C SER A 280 5.13 -8.95 18.38
N ARG A 281 4.84 -7.65 18.40
CA ARG A 281 3.48 -7.13 18.36
C ARG A 281 3.42 -5.82 17.59
N ILE A 282 2.36 -5.66 16.81
CA ILE A 282 2.04 -4.41 16.12
C ILE A 282 0.59 -4.05 16.43
N ALA A 283 0.29 -2.75 16.47
CA ALA A 283 -1.08 -2.30 16.67
C ALA A 283 -1.39 -0.97 15.98
N GLY A 284 -2.67 -0.72 15.74
CA GLY A 284 -3.10 0.59 15.24
C GLY A 284 -4.61 0.80 15.16
N GLY A 285 -5.00 2.07 15.33
CA GLY A 285 -6.37 2.55 15.44
C GLY A 285 -7.01 3.03 14.14
N ARG A 286 -6.26 3.04 13.02
CA ARG A 286 -6.83 3.27 11.69
C ARG A 286 -6.96 1.94 10.96
N PHE A 287 -8.13 1.32 11.03
CA PHE A 287 -8.41 0.01 10.42
C PHE A 287 -9.66 -0.01 9.55
N THR A 288 -9.72 -0.95 8.61
CA THR A 288 -10.89 -1.26 7.78
C THR A 288 -11.02 -2.78 7.58
N TRP A 289 -12.24 -3.25 7.30
CA TRP A 289 -12.54 -4.67 7.07
C TRP A 289 -13.09 -4.89 5.66
N ALA A 290 -12.54 -5.91 4.99
CA ALA A 290 -12.86 -6.30 3.61
C ALA A 290 -14.11 -7.18 3.56
N GLY A 291 -15.22 -6.67 4.10
CA GLY A 291 -16.45 -7.42 4.36
C GLY A 291 -16.57 -7.87 5.81
N ASP A 292 -17.64 -8.60 6.12
CA ASP A 292 -17.82 -9.20 7.45
C ASP A 292 -16.80 -10.34 7.64
N PRO A 293 -15.85 -10.24 8.58
CA PRO A 293 -14.84 -11.28 8.79
C PRO A 293 -15.42 -12.61 9.34
N GLY A 294 -16.70 -12.65 9.74
CA GLY A 294 -17.38 -13.87 10.20
C GLY A 294 -16.86 -14.38 11.55
N LEU A 295 -16.42 -13.46 12.41
CA LEU A 295 -15.81 -13.75 13.70
C LEU A 295 -16.01 -12.59 14.68
N ASP A 296 -16.04 -12.89 15.98
CA ASP A 296 -16.01 -11.85 17.00
C ASP A 296 -14.62 -11.22 17.04
N LEU A 297 -14.53 -9.99 16.55
CA LEU A 297 -13.28 -9.25 16.48
C LEU A 297 -12.72 -8.86 17.85
N THR A 298 -13.53 -8.89 18.91
CA THR A 298 -13.08 -8.58 20.27
C THR A 298 -12.39 -9.78 20.94
N GLU A 299 -12.69 -10.99 20.47
CA GLU A 299 -11.98 -12.20 20.85
C GLU A 299 -10.69 -12.36 20.05
N THR A 300 -9.76 -13.16 20.59
CA THR A 300 -8.52 -13.46 19.88
C THR A 300 -8.78 -14.48 18.78
N PHE A 301 -8.31 -14.21 17.57
CA PHE A 301 -8.44 -15.11 16.43
C PHE A 301 -7.11 -15.32 15.70
N ASP A 302 -6.92 -16.53 15.16
CA ASP A 302 -5.78 -16.85 14.32
C ASP A 302 -5.93 -16.24 12.92
N CYS A 303 -4.82 -15.69 12.43
CA CYS A 303 -4.69 -15.08 11.11
C CYS A 303 -3.24 -15.11 10.64
N ASP A 304 -3.01 -14.74 9.38
CA ASP A 304 -1.69 -14.35 8.91
C ASP A 304 -1.64 -12.83 8.71
N VAL A 305 -0.52 -12.19 9.06
CA VAL A 305 -0.32 -10.75 8.86
C VAL A 305 0.78 -10.49 7.84
N GLN A 306 0.49 -9.60 6.90
CA GLN A 306 1.44 -9.13 5.90
C GLN A 306 1.66 -7.63 6.06
N ILE A 307 2.92 -7.20 6.14
CA ILE A 307 3.29 -5.79 6.37
C ILE A 307 3.90 -5.09 5.14
N ARG A 308 4.15 -5.85 4.06
CA ARG A 308 4.68 -5.35 2.78
C ARG A 308 4.14 -6.21 1.64
N ALA A 309 3.83 -5.58 0.50
CA ALA A 309 3.19 -6.25 -0.64
C ALA A 309 3.94 -7.49 -1.17
N HIS A 310 5.28 -7.50 -1.09
CA HIS A 310 6.12 -8.61 -1.56
C HIS A 310 6.76 -9.43 -0.42
N ALA A 311 6.35 -9.19 0.83
CA ALA A 311 6.77 -10.02 1.95
C ALA A 311 5.81 -11.19 2.14
N ASP A 312 6.34 -12.32 2.59
CA ASP A 312 5.52 -13.45 3.02
C ASP A 312 4.71 -13.07 4.27
N PRO A 313 3.45 -13.49 4.35
CA PRO A 313 2.61 -13.27 5.50
C PRO A 313 3.10 -14.17 6.65
N VAL A 314 3.02 -13.67 7.88
CA VAL A 314 3.49 -14.41 9.06
C VAL A 314 2.31 -14.82 9.94
N PRO A 315 2.33 -16.03 10.53
CA PRO A 315 1.29 -16.46 11.45
C PRO A 315 1.20 -15.54 12.68
N ALA A 316 -0.02 -15.17 13.04
CA ALA A 316 -0.28 -14.25 14.14
C ALA A 316 -1.67 -14.47 14.77
N ARG A 317 -1.86 -13.85 15.94
CA ARG A 317 -3.16 -13.74 16.59
C ARG A 317 -3.58 -12.29 16.67
N ALA A 318 -4.80 -11.99 16.24
CA ALA A 318 -5.33 -10.63 16.22
C ALA A 318 -6.56 -10.49 17.11
N ARG A 319 -6.83 -9.26 17.54
CA ARG A 319 -8.04 -8.84 18.25
C ARG A 319 -8.21 -7.32 18.15
N VAL A 320 -9.43 -6.85 18.32
CA VAL A 320 -9.79 -5.44 18.46
C VAL A 320 -10.01 -5.14 19.92
N VAL A 321 -9.26 -4.17 20.45
CA VAL A 321 -9.33 -3.77 21.87
C VAL A 321 -9.50 -2.26 21.99
N PRO A 322 -10.08 -1.76 23.09
CA PRO A 322 -10.02 -0.33 23.42
C PRO A 322 -8.57 0.13 23.56
N ILE A 323 -8.27 1.34 23.10
CA ILE A 323 -6.94 1.95 23.29
C ILE A 323 -6.82 2.41 24.74
N ALA A 324 -5.90 1.80 25.49
CA ALA A 324 -5.60 2.25 26.84
C ALA A 324 -4.88 3.60 26.83
N GLU A 325 -5.11 4.43 27.85
CA GLU A 325 -4.59 5.81 27.89
C GLU A 325 -3.05 5.86 27.92
N ASP A 326 -2.41 4.85 28.53
CA ASP A 326 -0.96 4.65 28.59
C ASP A 326 -0.36 4.02 27.32
N GLU A 327 -1.16 3.36 26.49
CA GLU A 327 -0.73 2.82 25.19
C GLU A 327 -0.94 3.80 24.03
N ARG A 328 -1.60 4.94 24.28
CA ARG A 328 -1.82 5.98 23.28
C ARG A 328 -0.50 6.67 22.93
N THR A 329 -0.14 6.55 21.66
CA THR A 329 1.04 7.22 21.05
C THR A 329 0.62 8.47 20.26
N GLU A 330 1.58 9.33 19.93
CA GLU A 330 1.39 10.47 19.02
C GLU A 330 0.94 10.08 17.60
N HIS A 331 1.03 8.78 17.24
CA HIS A 331 0.60 8.25 15.96
C HIS A 331 -0.89 7.88 15.94
N HIS A 332 -1.51 7.65 17.11
CA HIS A 332 -2.94 7.42 17.18
C HIS A 332 -3.71 8.66 16.75
N ARG A 333 -4.78 8.46 15.97
CA ARG A 333 -5.72 9.56 15.71
C ARG A 333 -6.41 9.98 17.01
N ALA A 334 -6.68 11.28 17.15
CA ALA A 334 -7.33 11.83 18.34
C ALA A 334 -8.67 11.14 18.66
N ASP A 335 -9.44 10.81 17.62
CA ASP A 335 -10.75 10.15 17.68
C ASP A 335 -10.70 8.62 17.76
N ALA A 336 -9.52 8.00 17.69
CA ALA A 336 -9.40 6.55 17.79
C ALA A 336 -9.78 6.09 19.21
N THR A 337 -10.75 5.18 19.31
CA THR A 337 -11.19 4.57 20.58
C THR A 337 -10.74 3.12 20.71
N HIS A 338 -10.49 2.44 19.59
CA HIS A 338 -10.07 1.05 19.51
C HIS A 338 -8.91 0.91 18.53
N GLU A 339 -8.14 -0.15 18.70
CA GLU A 339 -7.06 -0.54 17.79
C GLU A 339 -7.12 -2.04 17.51
N VAL A 340 -6.59 -2.43 16.35
CA VAL A 340 -6.29 -3.82 16.05
C VAL A 340 -4.93 -4.11 16.66
N VAL A 341 -4.84 -5.12 17.52
CA VAL A 341 -3.58 -5.62 18.09
C VAL A 341 -3.28 -6.97 17.45
N VAL A 342 -2.06 -7.12 16.95
CA VAL A 342 -1.57 -8.37 16.34
C VAL A 342 -0.33 -8.84 17.07
N ASP A 343 -0.42 -10.01 17.68
CA ASP A 343 0.68 -10.73 18.32
C ASP A 343 1.25 -11.76 17.34
N ILE A 344 2.52 -11.61 16.96
CA ILE A 344 3.21 -12.53 16.03
C ILE A 344 3.44 -13.87 16.73
N ASN A 345 3.15 -14.98 16.04
CA ASN A 345 3.36 -16.31 16.60
C ASN A 345 4.83 -16.73 16.48
N LEU A 346 5.65 -16.32 17.46
CA LEU A 346 7.08 -16.59 17.49
C LEU A 346 7.45 -18.08 17.66
N GLU A 347 6.49 -18.96 17.95
CA GLU A 347 6.70 -20.41 17.94
C GLU A 347 6.72 -20.99 16.52
N GLN A 348 6.15 -20.26 15.55
CA GLN A 348 5.98 -20.70 14.16
C GLN A 348 6.75 -19.85 13.16
N THR A 349 7.21 -18.67 13.54
CA THR A 349 7.92 -17.74 12.66
C THR A 349 9.00 -16.94 13.41
N GLU A 350 9.95 -16.40 12.66
CA GLU A 350 10.82 -15.33 13.15
C GLU A 350 10.03 -14.03 13.41
N PRO A 351 10.52 -13.15 14.30
CA PRO A 351 9.94 -11.82 14.51
C PRO A 351 9.87 -11.01 13.22
N LEU A 352 8.92 -10.08 13.16
CA LEU A 352 8.90 -9.09 12.08
C LEU A 352 10.08 -8.14 12.26
N SER A 353 10.81 -7.82 11.19
CA SER A 353 11.94 -6.88 11.26
C SER A 353 11.61 -5.56 10.56
N GLY A 354 11.89 -4.45 11.23
CA GLY A 354 11.83 -3.11 10.62
C GLY A 354 10.41 -2.70 10.24
N VAL A 355 9.45 -2.93 11.16
CA VAL A 355 8.10 -2.37 11.06
C VAL A 355 8.14 -0.93 11.53
N ALA A 356 7.71 -0.02 10.66
CA ALA A 356 7.64 1.40 10.96
C ALA A 356 6.20 1.86 11.18
N PRO A 357 5.95 2.80 12.11
CA PRO A 357 4.67 3.50 12.13
C PRO A 357 4.33 4.12 10.78
N GLY A 358 3.06 4.08 10.40
CA GLY A 358 2.56 4.48 9.08
C GLY A 358 2.52 3.38 8.02
N GLN A 359 3.21 2.25 8.23
CA GLN A 359 3.07 1.09 7.36
C GLN A 359 1.68 0.46 7.52
N THR A 360 1.21 -0.22 6.49
CA THR A 360 -0.05 -0.95 6.55
C THR A 360 0.21 -2.42 6.85
N ALA A 361 -0.57 -2.99 7.77
CA ALA A 361 -0.64 -4.41 8.02
C ALA A 361 -1.97 -4.94 7.48
N VAL A 362 -1.94 -6.01 6.70
CA VAL A 362 -3.13 -6.67 6.13
C VAL A 362 -3.27 -8.05 6.75
N LEU A 363 -4.48 -8.36 7.21
CA LEU A 363 -4.82 -9.62 7.87
C LEU A 363 -5.46 -10.59 6.89
N TYR A 364 -5.05 -11.85 6.96
CA TYR A 364 -5.52 -12.94 6.10
C TYR A 364 -5.99 -14.14 6.91
N ARG A 365 -6.89 -14.92 6.31
CA ARG A 365 -7.21 -16.29 6.73
C ARG A 365 -7.17 -17.18 5.48
N GLY A 366 -6.10 -17.95 5.34
CA GLY A 366 -5.82 -18.65 4.08
C GLY A 366 -5.64 -17.64 2.94
N THR A 367 -6.46 -17.75 1.89
CA THR A 367 -6.43 -16.78 0.78
C THR A 367 -7.28 -15.55 1.03
N ARG A 368 -8.19 -15.56 2.01
CA ARG A 368 -9.13 -14.47 2.26
C ARG A 368 -8.44 -13.30 2.95
N VAL A 369 -8.66 -12.09 2.46
CA VAL A 369 -8.32 -10.84 3.14
C VAL A 369 -9.43 -10.53 4.15
N LEU A 370 -9.07 -10.37 5.42
CA LEU A 370 -10.02 -9.96 6.46
C LEU A 370 -10.14 -8.44 6.51
N GLY A 371 -9.01 -7.74 6.48
CA GLY A 371 -8.95 -6.29 6.61
C GLY A 371 -7.52 -5.78 6.75
N GLN A 372 -7.37 -4.52 7.13
CA GLN A 372 -6.08 -3.90 7.32
C GLN A 372 -6.10 -2.88 8.45
N PHE A 373 -4.91 -2.49 8.93
CA PHE A 373 -4.71 -1.32 9.75
C PHE A 373 -3.38 -0.61 9.45
N THR A 374 -3.35 0.70 9.66
CA THR A 374 -2.09 1.45 9.74
C THR A 374 -1.42 1.15 11.09
N VAL A 375 -0.15 0.77 11.09
CA VAL A 375 0.63 0.55 12.31
C VAL A 375 0.88 1.90 13.00
N ASP A 376 0.36 2.07 14.22
CA ASP A 376 0.58 3.24 15.08
C ASP A 376 1.64 2.96 16.16
N ARG A 377 1.85 1.68 16.51
CA ARG A 377 2.90 1.24 17.44
C ARG A 377 3.38 -0.18 17.14
N ALA A 378 4.64 -0.43 17.49
CA ALA A 378 5.28 -1.73 17.40
C ALA A 378 6.05 -2.03 18.70
N VAL A 379 5.98 -3.26 19.20
CA VAL A 379 6.61 -3.70 20.44
C VAL A 379 7.73 -4.68 20.11
N SER A 380 8.91 -4.42 20.69
CA SER A 380 10.08 -5.27 20.47
C SER A 380 9.89 -6.67 21.08
N ALA A 381 10.34 -7.69 20.37
CA ALA A 381 10.39 -9.07 20.86
C ALA A 381 11.24 -9.23 22.13
N ARG A 382 12.20 -8.33 22.38
CA ARG A 382 13.02 -8.36 23.61
C ARG A 382 12.28 -7.93 24.87
N GLN A 383 11.30 -7.03 24.76
CA GLN A 383 10.51 -6.60 25.91
C GLN A 383 9.56 -7.70 26.42
N HIS A 384 9.15 -8.62 25.54
CA HIS A 384 8.29 -9.76 25.88
C HIS A 384 9.05 -10.92 26.55
N ALA A 385 10.36 -11.04 26.36
CA ALA A 385 11.17 -12.09 26.98
C ALA A 385 11.44 -11.86 28.48
N THR A 386 11.00 -10.72 29.03
CA THR A 386 11.22 -10.30 30.43
C THR A 386 9.97 -10.27 31.29
N ALA A 387 8.83 -10.79 30.81
CA ALA A 387 7.56 -10.81 31.55
C ALA A 387 7.16 -12.23 31.98
#